data_AF-A0A7W0N7E9-F1
#
_entry.id   AF-A0A7W0N7E9-F1
#
_cell.length_a   1.000
_cell.length_b   1.000
_cell.length_c   1.000
_cell.angle_alpha   90.00
_cell.angle_beta   90.00
_cell.angle_gamma   90.00
#
_symmetry.space_group_name_H-M   'P 1'
#
loop_
_entity.id
_entity.type
_entity.pdbx_description
1 polymer ?
#
loop_
_entity_poly.entity_id
_entity_poly.type
_entity_poly.pdbx_seq_one_letter_code
_entity_poly.pdbx_strand_id
1 'polypeptide(L)'
;MNSTYDLNSSYTVAEALPGERASFIRRTYLHLAGALLVFALMETYLVMSGAGAAIAQTMLGGRYSWLIVLGAFMGISMLAQWWANSQTSSAMQYLGLALYVVAEAIIFLPLLFVANYTAGGDVIAKAGIVTLGLFLGLTATVFLTRKDFSFLGPILAIGGFVALA
;
A
#
# COMPACT_ATOMS: atom_id res chain seq x y z
N MET A 1 -25.30 1.13 -31.60
CA MET A 1 -25.93 1.81 -30.46
C MET A 1 -24.85 2.66 -29.82
N ASN A 2 -24.78 3.94 -30.18
CA ASN A 2 -23.77 4.88 -29.70
C ASN A 2 -24.11 5.25 -28.26
N SER A 3 -23.38 4.72 -27.29
CA SER A 3 -23.40 5.27 -25.93
C SER A 3 -22.40 6.42 -25.92
N THR A 4 -22.92 7.63 -26.13
CA THR A 4 -22.25 8.87 -25.76
C THR A 4 -22.04 8.82 -24.26
N TYR A 5 -20.82 8.51 -23.82
CA TYR A 5 -20.43 8.62 -22.42
C TYR A 5 -20.64 10.07 -22.01
N ASP A 6 -21.61 10.27 -21.11
CA ASP A 6 -21.96 11.55 -20.55
C ASP A 6 -20.81 11.98 -19.62
N LEU A 7 -19.89 12.79 -20.16
CA LEU A 7 -18.65 13.24 -19.51
C LEU A 7 -18.89 14.18 -18.31
N ASN A 8 -20.13 14.32 -17.85
CA ASN A 8 -20.52 15.32 -16.86
C ASN A 8 -21.43 14.79 -15.75
N SER A 9 -21.27 13.52 -15.39
CA SER A 9 -21.99 12.95 -14.27
C SER A 9 -21.06 12.58 -13.13
N SER A 10 -21.28 13.21 -11.98
CA SER A 10 -20.71 12.88 -10.68
C SER A 10 -21.25 11.54 -10.16
N TYR A 11 -21.27 10.47 -10.98
CA TYR A 11 -21.62 9.14 -10.52
C TYR A 11 -20.42 8.49 -9.85
N THR A 12 -20.56 8.22 -8.57
CA THR A 12 -19.56 7.48 -7.80
C THR A 12 -19.62 6.00 -8.15
N VAL A 13 -18.52 5.26 -7.93
CA VAL A 13 -18.54 3.80 -8.09
C VAL A 13 -19.62 3.17 -7.20
N ALA A 14 -19.99 3.80 -6.07
CA ALA A 14 -21.07 3.29 -5.22
C ALA A 14 -22.43 3.22 -5.94
N GLU A 15 -22.68 4.13 -6.89
CA GLU A 15 -23.93 4.26 -7.65
C GLU A 15 -23.95 3.44 -8.94
N ALA A 16 -22.80 2.86 -9.34
CA ALA A 16 -22.67 2.06 -10.55
C ALA A 16 -23.41 0.71 -10.46
N LEU A 17 -23.63 0.06 -11.61
CA LEU A 17 -24.30 -1.25 -11.65
C LEU A 17 -23.49 -2.29 -10.86
N PRO A 18 -24.14 -3.29 -10.23
CA PRO A 18 -23.44 -4.31 -9.42
C PRO A 18 -22.25 -4.97 -10.12
N GLY A 19 -22.37 -5.26 -11.43
CA GLY A 19 -21.28 -5.85 -12.22
C GLY A 19 -20.09 -4.91 -12.42
N GLU A 20 -20.33 -3.62 -12.61
CA GLU A 20 -19.30 -2.60 -12.77
C GLU A 20 -18.54 -2.37 -11.46
N ARG A 21 -19.26 -2.32 -10.33
CA ARG A 21 -18.68 -2.25 -8.98
C ARG A 21 -17.78 -3.44 -8.68
N ALA A 22 -18.24 -4.65 -8.97
CA ALA A 22 -17.45 -5.85 -8.77
C ALA A 22 -16.18 -5.87 -9.64
N SER A 23 -16.29 -5.40 -10.90
CA SER A 23 -15.15 -5.27 -11.81
C SER A 23 -14.12 -4.25 -11.30
N PHE A 24 -14.58 -3.08 -10.84
CA PHE A 24 -13.73 -2.07 -10.23
C PHE A 24 -12.98 -2.62 -9.02
N ILE A 25 -13.68 -3.23 -8.06
CA ILE A 25 -13.07 -3.83 -6.86
C ILE A 25 -12.01 -4.86 -7.25
N ARG A 26 -12.32 -5.79 -8.17
CA ARG A 26 -11.35 -6.79 -8.63
C ARG A 26 -10.10 -6.15 -9.21
N ARG A 27 -10.25 -5.12 -10.05
CA ARG A 27 -9.12 -4.40 -10.64
C ARG A 27 -8.29 -3.71 -9.56
N THR A 28 -8.90 -3.00 -8.63
CA THR A 28 -8.19 -2.35 -7.51
C THR A 28 -7.34 -3.35 -6.72
N TYR A 29 -7.92 -4.51 -6.37
CA TYR A 29 -7.19 -5.56 -5.66
C TYR A 29 -6.05 -6.16 -6.48
N LEU A 30 -6.20 -6.30 -7.80
CA LEU A 30 -5.12 -6.78 -8.67
C LEU A 30 -3.95 -5.79 -8.73
N HIS A 31 -4.22 -4.48 -8.81
CA HIS A 31 -3.17 -3.46 -8.80
C HIS A 31 -2.45 -3.42 -7.46
N LEU A 32 -3.20 -3.47 -6.36
CA LEU A 32 -2.65 -3.53 -5.01
C LEU A 32 -1.77 -4.77 -4.83
N ALA A 33 -2.26 -5.96 -5.19
CA ALA A 33 -1.50 -7.19 -5.09
C ALA A 33 -0.21 -7.14 -5.93
N GLY A 34 -0.28 -6.59 -7.15
CA GLY A 34 0.90 -6.37 -7.99
C GLY A 34 1.91 -5.42 -7.36
N ALA A 35 1.45 -4.29 -6.79
CA ALA A 35 2.30 -3.33 -6.10
C ALA A 35 3.00 -3.95 -4.88
N LEU A 36 2.27 -4.71 -4.07
CA LEU A 36 2.83 -5.42 -2.90
C LEU A 36 3.85 -6.49 -3.30
N LEU A 37 3.60 -7.21 -4.39
CA LEU A 37 4.55 -8.20 -4.90
C LEU A 37 5.84 -7.53 -5.40
N VAL A 38 5.75 -6.44 -6.15
CA VAL A 38 6.92 -5.67 -6.59
C VAL A 38 7.69 -5.11 -5.39
N PHE A 39 6.98 -4.55 -4.41
CA PHE A 39 7.56 -4.08 -3.15
C PHE A 39 8.36 -5.19 -2.45
N ALA A 40 7.75 -6.36 -2.21
CA ALA A 40 8.40 -7.47 -1.52
C ALA A 40 9.64 -8.00 -2.28
N LEU A 41 9.56 -8.06 -3.62
CA LEU A 41 10.71 -8.44 -4.45
C LEU A 41 11.83 -7.41 -4.38
N MET A 42 11.51 -6.11 -4.38
CA MET A 42 12.48 -5.04 -4.23
C MET A 42 13.18 -5.10 -2.87
N GLU A 43 12.43 -5.27 -1.78
CA GLU A 43 13.01 -5.41 -0.44
C GLU A 43 13.94 -6.63 -0.36
N THR A 44 13.47 -7.78 -0.85
CA THR A 44 14.26 -9.02 -0.89
C THR A 44 15.57 -8.78 -1.64
N TYR A 45 15.51 -8.16 -2.81
CA TYR A 45 16.69 -7.82 -3.61
C TYR A 45 17.63 -6.85 -2.90
N LEU A 46 17.12 -5.76 -2.32
CA LEU A 46 17.92 -4.74 -1.63
C LEU A 46 18.62 -5.30 -0.39
N VAL A 47 17.95 -6.17 0.37
CA VAL A 47 18.53 -6.83 1.54
C VAL A 47 19.59 -7.85 1.12
N MET A 48 19.29 -8.71 0.14
CA MET A 48 20.21 -9.76 -0.31
C MET A 48 21.44 -9.22 -1.04
N SER A 49 21.30 -8.09 -1.75
CA SER A 49 22.43 -7.45 -2.46
C SER A 49 23.45 -6.78 -1.53
N GLY A 50 23.14 -6.61 -0.24
CA GLY A 50 23.97 -5.89 0.73
C GLY A 50 23.87 -4.36 0.63
N ALA A 51 23.30 -3.82 -0.45
CA ALA A 51 23.08 -2.38 -0.60
C ALA A 51 22.11 -1.82 0.47
N GLY A 52 21.10 -2.62 0.85
CA GLY A 52 20.08 -2.22 1.82
C GLY A 52 20.66 -1.82 3.18
N ALA A 53 21.72 -2.50 3.64
CA ALA A 53 22.35 -2.20 4.93
C ALA A 53 23.02 -0.82 4.92
N ALA A 54 23.76 -0.49 3.86
CA ALA A 54 24.42 0.81 3.73
C ALA A 54 23.41 1.96 3.59
N ILE A 55 22.33 1.74 2.84
CA ILE A 55 21.22 2.69 2.71
C ILE A 55 20.57 2.93 4.08
N ALA A 56 20.18 1.87 4.79
CA ALA A 56 19.56 1.95 6.11
C ALA A 56 20.46 2.65 7.14
N GLN A 57 21.77 2.35 7.16
CA GLN A 57 22.72 3.03 8.05
C GLN A 57 22.80 4.53 7.78
N THR A 58 22.81 4.93 6.51
CA THR A 58 22.82 6.36 6.12
C THR A 58 21.54 7.06 6.59
N MET A 59 20.40 6.39 6.46
CA MET A 59 19.08 6.91 6.87
C MET A 59 18.92 7.05 8.39
N LEU A 60 19.68 6.29 9.18
CA LEU A 60 19.63 6.32 10.66
C LEU A 60 20.81 7.05 11.31
N GLY A 61 21.89 7.34 10.58
CA GLY A 61 23.17 7.72 11.18
C GLY A 61 23.30 9.15 11.72
N GLY A 62 22.37 10.05 11.41
CA GLY A 62 22.44 11.47 11.80
C GLY A 62 21.29 11.92 12.71
N ARG A 63 21.54 12.94 13.53
CA ARG A 63 20.55 13.52 14.48
C ARG A 63 19.21 13.89 13.83
N TYR A 64 19.26 14.33 12.57
CA TYR A 64 18.07 14.73 11.80
C TYR A 64 17.78 13.80 10.61
N SER A 65 18.52 12.71 10.43
CA SER A 65 18.40 11.85 9.24
C SER A 65 16.99 11.31 9.08
N TRP A 66 16.35 10.86 10.16
CA TRP A 66 14.98 10.34 10.09
C TRP A 66 13.97 11.41 9.66
N LEU A 67 14.10 12.65 10.16
CA LEU A 67 13.24 13.76 9.72
C LEU A 67 13.43 14.08 8.23
N ILE A 68 14.67 14.04 7.74
CA ILE A 68 14.97 14.24 6.32
C ILE A 68 14.37 13.12 5.47
N VAL A 69 14.51 11.87 5.91
CA VAL A 69 13.90 10.70 5.24
C VAL A 69 12.39 10.84 5.14
N LEU A 70 11.73 11.18 6.25
CA LEU A 70 10.29 11.42 6.27
C LEU A 70 9.90 12.59 5.34
N GLY A 71 10.64 13.71 5.38
CA GLY A 71 10.42 14.85 4.50
C GLY A 71 10.54 14.50 3.02
N ALA A 72 11.58 13.76 2.65
CA ALA A 72 11.80 13.30 1.28
C ALA A 72 10.70 12.31 0.84
N PHE A 73 10.34 11.36 1.70
CA PHE A 73 9.27 10.40 1.42
C PHE A 73 7.92 11.10 1.24
N MET A 74 7.57 12.07 2.08
CA MET A 74 6.36 12.88 1.90
C MET A 74 6.37 13.60 0.55
N GLY A 75 7.48 14.23 0.17
CA GLY A 75 7.61 14.91 -1.13
C GLY A 75 7.42 13.98 -2.32
N ILE A 76 8.06 12.80 -2.30
CA ILE A 76 7.90 11.78 -3.35
C ILE A 76 6.46 11.24 -3.37
N SER A 77 5.86 11.03 -2.20
CA SER A 77 4.47 10.57 -2.07
C SER A 77 3.49 11.56 -2.67
N MET A 78 3.69 12.87 -2.43
CA MET A 78 2.86 13.92 -3.02
C MET A 78 2.98 13.94 -4.55
N LEU A 79 4.19 13.78 -5.08
CA LEU A 79 4.42 13.72 -6.53
C LEU A 79 3.75 12.48 -7.14
N ALA A 80 3.96 11.31 -6.54
CA ALA A 80 3.34 10.06 -6.97
C ALA A 80 1.82 10.14 -6.95
N GLN A 81 1.24 10.74 -5.89
CA GLN A 81 -0.19 10.96 -5.77
C GLN A 81 -0.73 11.92 -6.83
N TRP A 82 0.02 12.99 -7.15
CA TRP A 82 -0.33 13.93 -8.20
C TRP A 82 -0.39 13.23 -9.57
N TRP A 83 0.57 12.36 -9.86
CA TRP A 83 0.58 11.53 -11.08
C TRP A 83 -0.54 10.49 -11.09
N ALA A 84 -0.79 9.82 -9.97
CA ALA A 84 -1.86 8.83 -9.82
C ALA A 84 -3.26 9.43 -9.99
N ASN A 85 -3.46 10.69 -9.60
CA ASN A 85 -4.74 11.40 -9.77
C ASN A 85 -4.82 12.17 -11.10
N SER A 86 -3.79 12.08 -11.94
CA SER A 86 -3.77 12.81 -13.19
C SER A 86 -4.83 12.26 -14.15
N GLN A 87 -5.67 13.14 -14.67
CA GLN A 87 -6.66 12.80 -15.70
C GLN A 87 -6.05 12.72 -17.11
N THR A 88 -4.76 13.02 -17.26
CA THR A 88 -4.13 13.15 -18.60
C THR A 88 -3.77 11.83 -19.26
N SER A 89 -3.34 10.80 -18.52
CA SER A 89 -3.09 9.46 -19.09
C SER A 89 -3.01 8.36 -18.04
N SER A 90 -3.46 7.15 -18.38
CA SER A 90 -3.28 5.96 -17.56
C SER A 90 -1.81 5.60 -17.34
N ALA A 91 -0.94 5.84 -18.33
CA ALA A 91 0.50 5.62 -18.20
C ALA A 91 1.10 6.44 -17.05
N MET A 92 0.71 7.71 -16.91
CA MET A 92 1.17 8.56 -15.80
C MET A 92 0.68 8.04 -14.45
N GLN A 93 -0.53 7.48 -14.38
CA GLN A 93 -1.06 6.92 -13.15
C GLN A 93 -0.25 5.69 -12.69
N TYR A 94 0.13 4.81 -13.62
CA TYR A 94 1.00 3.67 -13.33
C TYR A 94 2.43 4.10 -12.96
N LEU A 95 2.96 5.17 -13.56
CA LEU A 95 4.24 5.74 -13.16
C LEU A 95 4.18 6.29 -11.73
N GLY A 96 3.07 6.93 -11.35
CA GLY A 96 2.81 7.34 -9.96
C GLY A 96 2.83 6.15 -9.00
N LEU A 97 2.12 5.07 -9.34
CA LEU A 97 2.13 3.83 -8.55
C LEU A 97 3.53 3.23 -8.42
N ALA A 98 4.27 3.12 -9.53
CA ALA A 98 5.62 2.56 -9.54
C ALA A 98 6.60 3.40 -8.71
N LEU A 99 6.55 4.73 -8.85
CA LEU A 99 7.34 5.66 -8.05
C LEU A 99 7.07 5.48 -6.56
N TYR A 100 5.80 5.36 -6.18
CA TYR A 100 5.41 5.17 -4.79
C TYR A 100 5.92 3.84 -4.23
N VAL A 101 5.79 2.74 -4.97
CA VAL A 101 6.30 1.42 -4.56
C VAL A 101 7.83 1.44 -4.34
N VAL A 102 8.57 2.13 -5.21
CA VAL A 102 10.03 2.29 -5.04
C VAL A 102 10.33 3.10 -3.78
N ALA A 103 9.61 4.19 -3.54
CA ALA A 103 9.80 5.03 -2.35
C ALA A 103 9.51 4.25 -1.06
N GLU A 104 8.43 3.47 -1.04
CA GLU A 104 8.05 2.56 0.04
C GLU A 104 9.17 1.54 0.33
N ALA A 105 9.67 0.86 -0.71
CA ALA A 105 10.76 -0.11 -0.56
C ALA A 105 12.02 0.50 0.08
N ILE A 106 12.33 1.77 -0.21
CA ILE A 106 13.49 2.45 0.38
C ILE A 106 13.22 2.87 1.84
N ILE A 107 12.07 3.46 2.15
CA ILE A 107 11.78 3.91 3.53
C ILE A 107 11.60 2.73 4.49
N PHE A 108 11.18 1.56 3.99
CA PHE A 108 11.03 0.35 4.80
C PHE A 108 12.35 -0.31 5.21
N LEU A 109 13.45 -0.10 4.45
CA LEU A 109 14.74 -0.72 4.75
C LEU A 109 15.17 -0.54 6.23
N PRO A 110 15.30 0.68 6.77
CA PRO A 110 15.71 0.85 8.17
C PRO A 110 14.75 0.15 9.15
N LEU A 111 13.46 0.06 8.84
CA LEU A 111 12.48 -0.62 9.69
C LEU A 111 12.73 -2.13 9.73
N LEU A 112 13.02 -2.75 8.57
CA LEU A 112 13.37 -4.17 8.50
C LEU A 112 14.65 -4.48 9.27
N PHE A 113 15.70 -3.66 9.12
CA PHE A 113 16.96 -3.85 9.85
C PHE A 113 16.78 -3.68 11.36
N VAL A 114 16.01 -2.69 11.80
CA VAL A 114 15.69 -2.49 13.23
C VAL A 114 14.89 -3.67 13.78
N ALA A 115 13.87 -4.14 13.08
CA ALA A 115 13.07 -5.29 13.49
C ALA A 115 13.93 -6.57 13.62
N ASN A 116 14.78 -6.83 12.62
CA ASN A 116 15.69 -7.97 12.66
C ASN A 116 16.75 -7.82 13.76
N TYR A 117 17.27 -6.63 14.01
CA TYR A 117 18.25 -6.39 15.08
C TYR A 117 17.64 -6.58 16.48
N THR A 118 16.40 -6.13 16.68
CA THR A 118 15.72 -6.15 17.98
C THR A 118 15.09 -7.49 18.33
N ALA A 119 14.43 -8.15 17.38
CA ALA A 119 13.74 -9.42 17.62
C ALA A 119 14.52 -10.64 17.11
N GLY A 120 15.32 -10.50 16.06
CA GLY A 120 16.12 -11.57 15.47
C GLY A 120 15.33 -12.73 14.85
N GLY A 121 16.06 -13.73 14.38
CA GLY A 121 15.52 -14.97 13.82
C GLY A 121 14.61 -14.74 12.60
N ASP A 122 13.50 -15.47 12.55
CA ASP A 122 12.57 -15.45 11.41
C ASP A 122 11.48 -14.37 11.52
N VAL A 123 11.71 -13.27 12.26
CA VAL A 123 10.66 -12.27 12.55
C VAL A 123 10.03 -11.68 11.29
N ILE A 124 10.84 -11.38 10.26
CA ILE A 124 10.36 -10.81 8.99
C ILE A 124 9.49 -11.83 8.25
N ALA A 125 9.94 -13.08 8.16
CA ALA A 125 9.17 -14.15 7.51
C ALA A 125 7.84 -14.41 8.23
N LYS A 126 7.85 -14.42 9.57
CA LYS A 126 6.64 -14.56 10.39
C LYS A 126 5.68 -13.39 10.16
N ALA A 127 6.17 -12.15 10.16
CA ALA A 127 5.36 -10.96 9.90
C ALA A 127 4.72 -11.02 8.50
N GLY A 128 5.48 -11.43 7.49
CA GLY A 128 4.99 -11.63 6.13
C GLY A 128 3.87 -12.68 6.06
N ILE A 129 4.08 -13.86 6.66
CA ILE A 129 3.08 -14.94 6.70
C ILE A 129 1.80 -14.48 7.40
N VAL A 130 1.91 -13.83 8.56
CA VAL A 130 0.74 -13.34 9.31
C VAL A 130 -0.01 -12.28 8.51
N THR A 131 0.70 -11.35 7.87
CA THR A 131 0.10 -10.29 7.04
C THR A 131 -0.65 -10.87 5.85
N LEU A 132 -0.01 -11.78 5.10
CA LEU A 132 -0.64 -12.45 3.96
C LEU A 132 -1.84 -13.30 4.40
N GLY A 133 -1.70 -14.06 5.49
CA GLY A 133 -2.77 -14.88 6.03
C GLY A 133 -3.99 -14.07 6.46
N LEU A 134 -3.78 -12.96 7.19
CA LEU A 134 -4.85 -12.07 7.61
C LEU A 134 -5.51 -11.38 6.42
N PHE A 135 -4.72 -10.85 5.48
CA PHE A 135 -5.25 -10.17 4.29
C PHE A 135 -6.09 -11.13 3.44
N LEU A 136 -5.57 -12.32 3.14
CA LEU A 136 -6.28 -13.32 2.35
C LEU A 136 -7.51 -13.86 3.09
N GLY A 137 -7.41 -14.10 4.39
CA GLY A 137 -8.52 -14.62 5.21
C GLY A 137 -9.67 -13.62 5.32
N LEU A 138 -9.38 -12.34 5.57
CA LEU A 138 -10.38 -11.28 5.62
C LEU A 138 -11.01 -11.05 4.24
N THR A 139 -10.18 -10.98 3.20
CA THR A 139 -10.64 -10.84 1.81
C THR A 139 -11.58 -11.99 1.44
N ALA A 140 -11.16 -13.24 1.64
CA ALA A 140 -11.97 -14.42 1.37
C ALA A 140 -13.28 -14.41 2.17
N THR A 141 -13.25 -14.04 3.44
CA THR A 141 -14.45 -13.93 4.28
C THR A 141 -15.48 -12.99 3.68
N VAL A 142 -15.06 -11.79 3.25
CA VAL A 142 -15.97 -10.82 2.63
C VAL A 142 -16.55 -11.36 1.31
N PHE A 143 -15.72 -11.93 0.45
CA PHE A 143 -16.15 -12.44 -0.86
C PHE A 143 -17.07 -13.67 -0.75
N LEU A 144 -16.82 -14.57 0.19
CA LEU A 144 -17.59 -15.81 0.39
C LEU A 144 -18.91 -15.54 1.12
N THR A 145 -18.88 -14.78 2.21
CA THR A 145 -20.08 -14.53 3.02
C THR A 145 -21.02 -13.52 2.38
N ARG A 146 -20.49 -12.59 1.57
CA ARG A 146 -21.22 -11.46 0.97
C ARG A 146 -22.00 -10.63 2.00
N LYS A 147 -21.62 -10.73 3.28
CA LYS A 147 -22.25 -10.01 4.37
C LYS A 147 -21.86 -8.54 4.29
N ASP A 148 -22.81 -7.66 4.59
CA ASP A 148 -22.51 -6.25 4.81
C ASP A 148 -21.87 -6.06 6.19
N PHE A 149 -20.68 -5.49 6.22
CA PHE A 149 -19.90 -5.18 7.41
C PHE A 149 -19.94 -3.69 7.78
N SER A 150 -20.84 -2.89 7.18
CA SER A 150 -21.04 -1.48 7.51
C SER A 150 -21.25 -1.22 9.01
N PHE A 151 -21.86 -2.17 9.74
CA PHE A 151 -22.03 -2.09 11.20
C PHE A 151 -20.71 -2.09 12.00
N LEU A 152 -19.59 -2.54 11.42
CA LEU A 152 -18.27 -2.51 12.06
C LEU A 152 -17.66 -1.10 12.09
N GLY A 153 -18.13 -0.16 11.25
CA GLY A 153 -17.55 1.18 11.16
C GLY A 153 -17.39 1.88 12.51
N PRO A 154 -18.47 2.06 13.30
CA PRO A 154 -18.38 2.66 14.64
C PRO A 154 -17.53 1.83 15.62
N ILE A 155 -17.58 0.50 15.53
CA ILE A 155 -16.81 -0.41 16.41
C ILE A 155 -15.32 -0.24 16.17
N LEU A 156 -14.89 -0.20 14.89
CA LEU A 156 -13.49 0.01 14.52
C LEU A 156 -13.02 1.42 14.87
N ALA A 157 -13.88 2.43 14.74
CA ALA A 157 -13.53 3.80 15.14
C ALA A 157 -13.20 3.89 16.64
N ILE A 158 -14.10 3.39 17.51
CA ILE A 158 -13.87 3.41 18.97
C ILE A 158 -12.73 2.45 19.34
N GLY A 159 -12.70 1.25 18.78
CA GLY A 159 -11.65 0.27 19.01
C GLY A 159 -10.26 0.79 18.64
N GLY A 160 -10.16 1.58 17.56
CA GLY A 160 -8.92 2.25 17.15
C GLY A 160 -8.43 3.27 18.17
N PHE A 161 -9.32 4.09 18.74
CA PHE A 161 -8.95 5.00 19.83
C PHE A 161 -8.50 4.26 21.09
N VAL A 162 -9.18 3.16 21.44
CA VAL A 162 -8.81 2.34 22.60
C VAL A 162 -7.45 1.66 22.40
N ALA A 163 -7.15 1.17 21.20
CA ALA A 163 -5.88 0.51 20.91
C ALA A 163 -4.67 1.46 20.96
N LEU A 164 -4.89 2.76 20.81
CA LEU A 164 -3.86 3.80 20.90
C LEU A 164 -3.66 4.37 22.30
N ALA A 165 -4.60 4.11 23.22
CA ALA A 165 -4.56 4.58 24.61
C ALA A 165 -3.64 3.69 25.47
#